data_AF-A0A447KY79-F1
#
_entry.id   AF-A0A447KY79-F1
#
_cell.length_a   1.000
_cell.length_b   1.000
_cell.length_c   1.000
_cell.angle_alpha   90.00
_cell.angle_beta   90.00
_cell.angle_gamma   90.00
#
_symmetry.space_group_name_H-M   'P 1'
#
loop_
_entity.id
_entity.type
_entity.pdbx_description
1 polymer ?
#
loop_
_entity_poly.entity_id
_entity_poly.type
_entity_poly.pdbx_seq_one_letter_code
_entity_poly.pdbx_strand_id
1 'polypeptide(L)' 'MAEQADAWSGDRRKNIWGDVPRVVEMQSEGGAIATVHGALQTGALSTSFTSSQGLLLMIPTLYKLAGELTPFVLHVAAVP' A
#
# COMPACT_ATOMS: atom_id res chain seq x y z
N MET A 1 -3.78 10.19 -5.06
CA MET A 1 -3.78 9.68 -3.67
C MET A 1 -2.36 9.57 -3.13
N ALA A 2 -1.46 8.82 -3.81
CA ALA A 2 -0.07 8.67 -3.36
C ALA A 2 0.68 10.01 -3.16
N GLU A 3 0.59 10.94 -4.12
CA GLU A 3 1.20 12.29 -3.99
C GLU A 3 0.73 13.04 -2.75
N GLN A 4 -0.55 12.92 -2.39
CA GLN A 4 -1.10 13.58 -1.22
C GLN A 4 -0.61 12.92 0.08
N ALA A 5 -0.47 11.60 0.09
CA ALA A 5 0.12 10.87 1.21
C ALA A 5 1.61 11.25 1.40
N ASP A 6 2.35 11.41 0.30
CA ASP A 6 3.74 11.83 0.32
C ASP A 6 3.90 13.26 0.86
N ALA A 7 3.08 14.20 0.36
CA ALA A 7 3.05 15.58 0.87
C ALA A 7 2.76 15.63 2.38
N TRP A 8 1.75 14.90 2.85
CA TRP A 8 1.44 14.84 4.29
C TRP A 8 2.56 14.22 5.13
N SER A 9 3.25 13.21 4.60
CA SER A 9 4.45 12.62 5.23
C SER A 9 5.59 13.65 5.32
N GLY A 10 5.85 14.39 4.23
CA GLY A 10 6.83 15.48 4.19
C GLY A 10 6.52 16.60 5.20
N ASP A 11 5.24 16.93 5.36
CA ASP A 11 4.74 17.89 6.36
C ASP A 11 4.73 17.33 7.80
N ARG A 12 5.22 16.10 8.01
CA ARG A 12 5.24 15.39 9.30
C ARG A 12 3.85 15.26 9.93
N ARG A 13 2.80 15.14 9.11
CA ARG A 13 1.44 14.92 9.59
C ARG A 13 1.34 13.53 10.22
N LYS A 14 0.91 13.51 11.48
CA LYS A 14 0.75 12.26 12.25
C LYS A 14 -0.53 11.53 11.84
N ASN A 15 -0.45 10.20 11.84
CA ASN A 15 -1.60 9.31 11.75
C ASN A 15 -2.31 9.20 13.12
N ILE A 16 -3.34 8.35 13.20
CA ILE A 16 -4.14 8.14 14.42
C ILE A 16 -3.35 7.51 15.59
N TRP A 17 -2.19 6.93 15.32
CA TRP A 17 -1.30 6.36 16.34
C TRP A 17 -0.20 7.34 16.78
N GLY A 18 -0.16 8.54 16.20
CA GLY A 18 0.82 9.57 16.55
C GLY A 18 2.14 9.50 15.77
N ASP A 19 2.26 8.58 14.81
CA ASP A 19 3.44 8.39 13.96
C ASP A 19 3.28 9.08 12.61
N VAL A 20 4.40 9.50 12.00
CA VAL A 20 4.40 10.00 10.61
C VAL A 20 4.48 8.79 9.68
N PRO A 21 3.50 8.59 8.76
CA PRO A 21 3.54 7.48 7.81
C PRO A 21 4.79 7.55 6.93
N ARG A 22 5.44 6.41 6.70
CA ARG A 22 6.53 6.31 5.73
C ARG A 22 5.95 6.03 4.33
N VAL A 23 6.24 6.90 3.37
CA VAL A 23 5.91 6.68 1.96
C VAL A 23 7.15 6.19 1.22
N VAL A 24 7.00 5.13 0.42
CA VAL A 24 8.08 4.53 -0.36
C VAL A 24 7.56 4.23 -1.76
N GLU A 25 8.24 4.76 -2.77
CA GLU A 25 7.97 4.44 -4.17
C GLU A 25 8.75 3.19 -4.56
N MET A 26 8.07 2.26 -5.23
CA MET A 26 8.65 1.01 -5.70
C MET A 26 8.72 1.00 -7.22
N GLN A 27 9.61 0.18 -7.78
CA GLN A 27 9.85 0.12 -9.24
C GLN A 27 8.61 -0.31 -10.05
N SER A 28 7.71 -1.09 -9.46
CA SER A 28 6.45 -1.52 -10.09
C SER A 28 5.38 -1.78 -9.03
N GLU A 29 4.12 -1.83 -9.45
CA GLU A 29 2.98 -2.15 -8.60
C GLU A 29 3.08 -3.56 -8.00
N GLY A 30 3.64 -4.51 -8.76
CA GLY A 30 3.98 -5.84 -8.26
C GLY A 30 4.98 -5.79 -7.10
N GLY A 31 6.03 -4.97 -7.24
CA GLY A 31 6.98 -4.69 -6.16
C GLY A 31 6.37 -3.94 -4.97
N ALA A 32 5.45 -3.01 -5.23
CA ALA A 32 4.72 -2.27 -4.21
C ALA A 32 3.88 -3.19 -3.33
N ILE A 33 3.05 -4.05 -3.92
CA ILE A 33 2.21 -4.96 -3.12
C ILE A 33 3.04 -6.03 -2.39
N ALA A 34 4.16 -6.49 -2.97
CA ALA A 34 5.07 -7.42 -2.30
C ALA A 34 5.74 -6.78 -1.07
N THR A 35 6.09 -5.50 -1.16
CA THR A 35 6.64 -4.74 -0.04
C THR A 35 5.58 -4.55 1.05
N VAL A 36 4.34 -4.22 0.67
CA VAL A 36 3.22 -4.14 1.61
C VAL A 36 2.97 -5.48 2.30
N HIS A 37 3.00 -6.59 1.57
CA HIS A 37 2.87 -7.92 2.14
C HIS A 37 3.95 -8.20 3.18
N GLY A 38 5.22 -7.93 2.85
CA GLY A 38 6.33 -8.07 3.80
C GLY A 38 6.20 -7.18 5.04
N ALA A 39 5.73 -5.94 4.89
CA ALA A 39 5.53 -5.01 6.00
C ALA A 39 4.39 -5.46 6.94
N LEU A 40 3.30 -6.00 6.38
CA LEU A 40 2.21 -6.54 7.18
C LEU A 40 2.66 -7.77 8.00
N GLN A 41 3.54 -8.60 7.45
CA GLN A 41 4.12 -9.76 8.15
C GLN A 41 4.96 -9.37 9.37
N THR A 42 5.45 -8.12 9.46
CA THR A 42 6.17 -7.62 10.64
C THR A 42 5.24 -6.89 11.64
N GLY A 43 3.94 -6.84 11.37
CA GLY A 43 2.95 -6.15 12.19
C GLY A 43 2.78 -4.66 11.86
N ALA A 44 3.43 -4.14 10.82
CA ALA A 44 3.27 -2.74 10.40
C ALA A 44 2.05 -2.59 9.50
N LEU A 45 1.05 -1.82 9.96
CA LEU A 45 -0.12 -1.49 9.15
C LEU A 45 0.29 -0.73 7.90
N SER A 46 -0.07 -1.28 6.74
CA SER A 46 0.38 -0.84 5.43
C SER A 46 -0.77 -0.78 4.45
N THR A 47 -0.69 0.15 3.49
CA THR A 47 -1.70 0.37 2.45
C THR A 47 -1.01 0.65 1.12
N SER A 48 -1.74 0.53 0.01
CA SER A 48 -1.26 0.96 -1.30
C SER A 48 -2.38 1.60 -2.13
N PHE A 49 -2.00 2.26 -3.21
CA PHE A 49 -2.88 2.92 -4.16
C PHE A 49 -2.57 2.39 -5.56
N THR A 50 -3.59 2.04 -6.35
CA THR A 50 -3.37 1.59 -7.74
C THR A 50 -4.59 1.84 -8.62
N SER A 51 -4.47 1.51 -9.91
CA SER A 51 -5.54 1.58 -10.91
C SER A 51 -5.20 0.70 -12.11
N SER A 52 -6.22 0.30 -12.89
CA SER A 52 -6.07 -0.31 -14.22
C SER A 52 -4.99 -1.42 -14.27
N GLN A 53 -4.01 -1.33 -15.17
CA GLN A 53 -2.96 -2.34 -15.38
C GLN A 53 -2.11 -2.61 -14.14
N GLY A 54 -1.87 -1.59 -13.30
CA GLY A 54 -1.10 -1.76 -12.06
C GLY A 54 -1.75 -2.79 -11.12
N LEU A 55 -3.09 -2.83 -11.06
CA LEU A 55 -3.81 -3.82 -10.26
C LEU A 55 -3.54 -5.26 -10.71
N LEU A 56 -3.40 -5.49 -12.02
CA LEU A 56 -3.13 -6.83 -12.56
C LEU A 56 -1.79 -7.38 -12.07
N LEU A 57 -0.79 -6.51 -11.94
CA LEU A 57 0.53 -6.88 -11.41
C LEU A 57 0.48 -7.24 -9.92
N MET A 58 -0.54 -6.77 -9.20
CA MET A 58 -0.69 -7.02 -7.77
C MET A 58 -1.39 -8.34 -7.45
N ILE A 59 -2.16 -8.91 -8.40
CA ILE A 59 -3.03 -10.10 -8.19
C ILE A 59 -2.31 -11.27 -7.49
N PRO A 60 -1.09 -11.70 -7.91
CA PRO A 60 -0.44 -12.85 -7.28
C PRO A 60 -0.21 -12.67 -5.77
N THR A 61 0.16 -11.47 -5.35
CA THR A 61 0.40 -11.15 -3.93
C THR A 61 -0.91 -10.94 -3.17
N LEU A 62 -1.94 -10.39 -3.83
CA LEU A 62 -3.27 -10.24 -3.23
C LEU A 62 -3.88 -11.59 -2.82
N TYR A 63 -3.66 -12.66 -3.61
CA TYR A 63 -4.07 -14.01 -3.20
C TYR A 63 -3.37 -14.50 -1.93
N LYS A 64 -2.09 -14.17 -1.73
CA LYS A 64 -1.37 -14.50 -0.49
C LYS A 64 -1.95 -13.75 0.69
N LEU A 65 -2.09 -12.43 0.57
CA LEU A 65 -2.67 -11.57 1.60
C LEU A 65 -4.06 -12.04 2.04
N ALA A 66 -4.92 -12.40 1.06
CA ALA A 66 -6.24 -12.94 1.33
C ALA A 66 -6.18 -14.31 2.02
N GLY A 67 -5.31 -15.21 1.56
CA GLY A 67 -5.15 -16.55 2.14
C GLY A 67 -4.60 -16.54 3.57
N GLU A 68 -3.81 -15.51 3.92
CA GLU A 68 -3.25 -15.30 5.25
C GLU A 68 -4.21 -14.58 6.21
N LEU A 69 -5.37 -14.12 5.73
CA LEU A 69 -6.35 -13.34 6.49
C LEU A 69 -5.75 -12.07 7.13
N THR A 70 -4.78 -11.48 6.44
CA THR A 70 -4.05 -10.31 6.93
C THR A 70 -4.89 -9.04 6.72
N PRO A 71 -5.11 -8.20 7.77
CA PRO A 71 -5.87 -6.98 7.64
C PRO A 71 -5.14 -5.99 6.72
N PHE A 72 -5.74 -5.69 5.58
CA PHE A 72 -5.16 -4.85 4.55
C PHE A 72 -6.25 -4.12 3.76
N VAL A 73 -5.96 -2.90 3.33
CA VAL A 73 -6.81 -2.10 2.44
C VAL A 73 -5.99 -1.69 1.22
N LEU A 74 -6.50 -2.00 0.03
CA LEU A 74 -6.01 -1.46 -1.24
C LEU A 74 -6.99 -0.42 -1.76
N HIS A 75 -6.52 0.81 -1.94
CA HIS A 75 -7.33 1.86 -2.57
C HIS A 75 -7.15 1.81 -4.09
N VAL A 76 -8.21 1.42 -4.80
CA VAL A 76 -8.20 1.31 -6.26
C VAL A 76 -9.06 2.40 -6.88
N ALA A 77 -8.48 3.24 -7.73
CA ALA A 77 -9.25 4.10 -8.62
C ALA A 77 -9.72 3.26 -9.81
N ALA A 78 -11.01 2.90 -9.81
CA ALA A 78 -11.62 2.20 -10.94
C ALA A 78 -11.68 3.16 -12.14
N VAL A 79 -11.08 2.75 -13.26
CA VAL A 79 -11.08 3.48 -14.53
C VAL A 79 -11.82 2.62 -15.56
N PRO A 80 -12.65 3.21 -16.44
CA PRO A 80 -13.33 2.49 -17.52
C PRO A 80 -12.38 1.75 -18.44
#